data_AF-A0A9W9BCN0-F1
#
_entry.id   AF-A0A9W9BCN0-F1
#
_cell.length_a   1.000
_cell.length_b   1.000
_cell.length_c   1.000
_cell.angle_alpha   90.00
_cell.angle_beta   90.00
_cell.angle_gamma   90.00
#
_symmetry.space_group_name_H-M   'P 1'
#
loop_
_entity.id
_entity.type
_entity.pdbx_description
1 polymer ?
#
loop_
_entity_poly.entity_id
_entity_poly.type
_entity_poly.pdbx_seq_one_letter_code
_entity_poly.pdbx_strand_id
1 'polypeptide(L)'
;MSIPILGGTVEGPNIRGEVMSVGADWGTIDANGTFRADARYQLRTNDSADIFIHVTGPTQPNGQVLNHITFETGSDKYFWLNNIVAVGISTLGQATVAVDVWEMVNEH
;
A
#
# COMPACT_ATOMS: atom_id res chain seq x y z
N MET A 1 9.85 6.52 -13.57
CA MET A 1 10.55 7.28 -12.49
C MET A 1 10.66 6.37 -11.28
N SER A 2 11.47 6.69 -10.26
CA SER A 2 11.46 5.95 -8.99
C SER A 2 11.39 6.91 -7.81
N ILE A 3 10.41 6.72 -6.92
CA ILE A 3 10.26 7.48 -5.68
C ILE A 3 10.60 6.55 -4.51
N PRO A 4 11.70 6.76 -3.77
CA PRO A 4 12.07 5.88 -2.67
C PRO A 4 11.08 5.98 -1.52
N ILE A 5 10.77 4.83 -0.91
CA ILE A 5 9.96 4.76 0.31
C ILE A 5 10.91 4.75 1.50
N LEU A 6 10.91 5.85 2.24
CA LEU A 6 11.86 6.09 3.32
C LEU A 6 11.36 5.55 4.67
N GLY A 7 10.07 5.25 4.78
CA GLY A 7 9.43 4.68 5.96
C GLY A 7 8.00 5.17 6.11
N GLY A 8 7.41 4.92 7.27
CA GLY A 8 6.02 5.28 7.59
C GLY A 8 5.45 4.40 8.70
N THR A 9 4.16 4.57 8.98
CA THR A 9 3.45 3.79 9.99
C THR A 9 2.20 3.16 9.40
N VAL A 10 1.80 2.02 9.94
CA VAL A 10 0.52 1.37 9.66
C VAL A 10 -0.22 1.19 10.97
N GLU A 11 -1.48 1.65 11.00
CA GLU A 11 -2.37 1.47 12.13
C GLU A 11 -3.73 0.96 11.62
N GLY A 12 -4.20 -0.16 12.16
CA GLY A 12 -5.49 -0.76 11.86
C GLY A 12 -5.95 -1.69 12.98
N PRO A 13 -7.19 -2.21 12.93
CA PRO A 13 -7.78 -2.97 14.03
C PRO A 13 -6.98 -4.22 14.44
N ASN A 14 -6.40 -4.91 13.46
CA ASN A 14 -5.67 -6.17 13.66
C ASN A 14 -4.21 -6.11 13.21
N ILE A 15 -3.70 -4.94 12.84
CA ILE A 15 -2.37 -4.75 12.27
C ILE A 15 -1.79 -3.42 12.72
N ARG A 16 -0.55 -3.45 13.20
CA ARG A 16 0.20 -2.24 13.55
C ARG A 16 1.68 -2.48 13.32
N GLY A 17 2.36 -1.48 12.78
CA GLY A 17 3.78 -1.60 12.48
C GLY A 17 4.38 -0.37 11.81
N GLU A 18 5.62 -0.55 11.38
CA GLU A 18 6.42 0.46 10.70
C GLU A 18 6.71 0.01 9.27
N VAL A 19 6.51 0.93 8.31
CA VAL A 19 7.01 0.75 6.96
C VAL A 19 8.52 0.91 7.02
N MET A 20 9.23 -0.12 6.55
CA MET A 20 10.67 -0.16 6.56
C MET A 20 11.23 0.77 5.47
N SER A 21 12.44 1.29 5.67
CA SER A 21 13.16 2.13 4.71
C SER A 21 13.73 1.28 3.56
N VAL A 22 12.84 0.56 2.86
CA VAL A 22 13.14 -0.30 1.73
C VAL A 22 11.96 -0.30 0.77
N GLY A 23 12.27 -0.25 -0.52
CA GLY A 23 11.27 -0.20 -1.58
C GLY A 23 11.16 1.18 -2.24
N ALA A 24 10.33 1.24 -3.26
CA ALA A 24 10.08 2.44 -4.03
C ALA A 24 8.74 2.33 -4.79
N ASP A 25 8.29 3.46 -5.32
CA ASP A 25 7.27 3.54 -6.36
C ASP A 25 7.93 3.72 -7.72
N TRP A 26 7.74 2.77 -8.63
CA TRP A 26 8.23 2.80 -10.02
C TRP A 26 7.18 3.29 -11.01
N GLY A 27 6.21 4.06 -10.54
CA GLY A 27 5.07 4.46 -11.34
C GLY A 27 5.41 5.16 -12.67
N THR A 28 4.48 5.03 -13.59
CA THR A 28 4.59 5.50 -14.97
C THR A 28 3.52 6.51 -15.29
N ILE A 29 3.84 7.50 -16.12
CA ILE A 29 2.87 8.45 -16.65
C ILE A 29 2.56 8.03 -18.09
N ASP A 30 1.28 7.78 -18.39
CA ASP A 30 0.85 7.41 -19.74
C ASP A 30 0.71 8.62 -20.68
N ALA A 31 0.36 8.37 -21.94
CA ALA A 31 0.22 9.41 -22.96
C ALA A 31 -0.88 10.45 -22.64
N ASN A 32 -1.81 10.13 -21.74
CA ASN A 32 -2.87 11.03 -21.29
C ASN A 32 -2.46 11.80 -20.02
N GLY A 33 -1.21 11.66 -19.57
CA GLY A 33 -0.72 12.30 -18.34
C GLY A 33 -1.18 11.61 -17.06
N THR A 34 -1.79 10.41 -17.13
CA THR A 34 -2.23 9.68 -15.93
C THR A 34 -1.04 8.95 -15.32
N PHE A 35 -0.69 9.32 -14.09
CA PHE A 35 0.26 8.55 -13.29
C PHE A 35 -0.38 7.24 -12.80
N ARG A 36 0.35 6.14 -12.90
CA ARG A 36 -0.01 4.83 -12.36
C ARG A 36 1.05 4.40 -11.37
N ALA A 37 0.68 4.30 -10.10
CA ALA A 37 1.56 3.84 -9.04
C ALA A 37 1.97 2.38 -9.27
N ASP A 38 3.21 2.06 -8.92
CA ASP A 38 3.74 0.71 -8.78
C ASP A 38 4.71 0.70 -7.59
N ALA A 39 4.13 0.77 -6.39
CA ALA A 39 4.87 0.85 -5.14
C ALA A 39 5.02 -0.53 -4.50
N ARG A 40 6.26 -0.92 -4.22
CA ARG A 40 6.62 -2.18 -3.56
C ARG A 40 7.47 -1.88 -2.34
N TYR A 41 7.03 -2.29 -1.16
CA TYR A 41 7.69 -1.99 0.12
C TYR A 41 7.38 -3.05 1.18
N GLN A 42 7.98 -2.90 2.36
CA GLN A 42 7.86 -3.85 3.46
C GLN A 42 7.33 -3.17 4.71
N LEU A 43 6.37 -3.82 5.36
CA LEU A 43 5.90 -3.51 6.71
C LEU A 43 6.52 -4.51 7.68
N ARG A 44 7.08 -4.00 8.79
CA ARG A 44 7.40 -4.78 9.98
C ARG A 44 6.34 -4.52 11.04
N THR A 45 5.60 -5.55 11.46
CA THR A 45 4.63 -5.40 12.54
C THR A 45 5.33 -5.25 13.90
N ASN A 46 4.63 -4.69 14.89
CA ASN A 46 5.17 -4.51 16.24
C ASN A 46 5.50 -5.84 16.95
N ASP A 47 4.92 -6.95 16.50
CA ASP A 47 5.21 -8.31 16.93
C ASP A 47 6.12 -9.07 15.92
N SER A 48 6.89 -8.32 15.14
CA SER A 48 8.02 -8.76 14.32
C SER A 48 7.70 -9.54 13.03
N ALA A 49 6.44 -9.62 12.60
CA ALA A 49 6.09 -10.21 11.31
C ALA A 49 6.49 -9.30 10.14
N ASP A 50 6.94 -9.91 9.05
CA ASP A 50 7.22 -9.24 7.79
C ASP A 50 6.07 -9.39 6.82
N ILE A 51 5.64 -8.26 6.26
CA ILE A 51 4.58 -8.21 5.26
C ILE A 51 5.10 -7.41 4.08
N PHE A 52 5.22 -8.06 2.93
CA PHE A 52 5.43 -7.39 1.65
C PHE A 52 4.11 -6.73 1.21
N ILE A 53 4.21 -5.52 0.66
CA ILE A 53 3.07 -4.75 0.19
C ILE A 53 3.35 -4.30 -1.24
N HIS A 54 2.40 -4.58 -2.13
CA HIS A 54 2.37 -4.08 -3.50
C HIS A 54 1.13 -3.22 -3.71
N VAL A 55 1.33 -1.97 -4.09
CA VAL A 55 0.27 -0.99 -4.37
C VAL A 55 0.34 -0.59 -5.83
N THR A 56 -0.77 -0.75 -6.55
CA THR A 56 -0.90 -0.28 -7.94
C THR A 56 -2.18 0.53 -8.10
N GLY A 57 -2.18 1.52 -8.99
CA GLY A 57 -3.40 2.31 -9.15
C GLY A 57 -3.22 3.57 -10.00
N PRO A 58 -4.25 4.00 -10.76
CA PRO A 58 -4.20 5.27 -11.47
C PRO A 58 -4.56 6.45 -10.58
N THR A 59 -3.87 7.57 -10.77
CA THR A 59 -4.29 8.87 -10.28
C THR A 59 -5.63 9.27 -10.91
N GLN A 60 -6.47 9.94 -10.12
CA GLN A 60 -7.78 10.44 -10.49
C GLN A 60 -7.75 11.97 -10.69
N PRO A 61 -8.76 12.57 -11.34
CA PRO A 61 -8.82 14.02 -11.57
C PRO A 61 -8.73 14.88 -10.29
N ASN A 62 -9.09 14.32 -9.14
CA ASN A 62 -9.00 14.99 -7.84
C ASN A 62 -7.61 14.86 -7.17
N GLY A 63 -6.63 14.27 -7.85
CA GLY A 63 -5.26 14.08 -7.36
C GLY A 63 -5.05 12.85 -6.47
N GLN A 64 -6.09 12.10 -6.12
CA GLN A 64 -5.97 10.85 -5.37
C GLN A 64 -5.55 9.69 -6.26
N VAL A 65 -5.04 8.60 -5.68
CA VAL A 65 -4.79 7.33 -6.39
C VAL A 65 -5.76 6.27 -5.88
N LEU A 66 -6.47 5.60 -6.79
CA LEU A 66 -7.30 4.45 -6.44
C LEU A 66 -6.46 3.18 -6.55
N ASN A 67 -6.21 2.56 -5.41
CA ASN A 67 -5.24 1.49 -5.27
C ASN A 67 -5.90 0.11 -5.29
N HIS A 68 -5.25 -0.83 -5.97
CA HIS A 68 -5.29 -2.25 -5.66
C HIS A 68 -4.07 -2.56 -4.78
N ILE A 69 -4.30 -3.25 -3.67
CA ILE A 69 -3.25 -3.53 -2.69
C ILE A 69 -3.18 -5.04 -2.48
N THR A 70 -1.98 -5.59 -2.64
CA THR A 70 -1.69 -7.00 -2.37
C THR A 70 -0.70 -7.08 -1.21
N PHE A 71 -0.92 -8.06 -0.34
CA PHE A 71 -0.08 -8.37 0.80
C PHE A 71 0.49 -9.77 0.64
N GLU A 72 1.75 -9.97 1.04
CA GLU A 72 2.35 -11.30 1.13
C GLU A 72 3.14 -11.43 2.45
N THR A 73 2.88 -12.50 3.19
CA THR A 73 3.58 -12.79 4.44
C THR A 73 3.70 -14.30 4.69
N GLY A 74 4.80 -14.69 5.34
CA GLY A 74 5.00 -16.05 5.87
C GLY A 74 4.52 -16.22 7.32
N SER A 75 3.91 -15.20 7.93
CA SER A 75 3.43 -15.26 9.31
C SER A 75 2.08 -15.97 9.41
N ASP A 76 1.99 -16.99 10.26
CA ASP A 76 0.72 -17.67 10.57
C ASP A 76 -0.33 -16.71 11.12
N LYS A 77 0.07 -15.75 11.96
CA LYS A 77 -0.83 -14.77 12.58
C LYS A 77 -1.45 -13.83 11.55
N TYR A 78 -0.69 -13.47 10.52
CA TYR A 78 -1.11 -12.52 9.49
C TYR A 78 -1.48 -13.21 8.17
N PHE A 79 -1.59 -14.53 8.16
CA PHE A 79 -1.87 -15.32 6.96
C PHE A 79 -3.18 -14.94 6.25
N TRP A 80 -4.13 -14.36 6.99
CA TRP A 80 -5.37 -13.81 6.43
C TRP A 80 -5.10 -12.76 5.34
N LEU A 81 -4.05 -11.94 5.47
CA LEU A 81 -3.71 -10.91 4.48
C LEU A 81 -3.39 -11.47 3.10
N ASN A 82 -2.86 -12.70 3.02
CA ASN A 82 -2.56 -13.37 1.75
C ASN A 82 -3.83 -13.73 0.96
N ASN A 83 -5.00 -13.71 1.61
CA ASN A 83 -6.25 -14.30 1.09
C ASN A 83 -7.40 -13.29 0.98
N ILE A 84 -7.11 -11.99 1.08
CA ILE A 84 -8.11 -10.93 0.94
C ILE A 84 -7.93 -10.17 -0.37
N VAL A 85 -8.99 -9.47 -0.77
CA VAL A 85 -8.92 -8.41 -1.78
C VAL A 85 -8.92 -7.08 -1.04
N ALA A 86 -7.88 -6.27 -1.23
CA ALA A 86 -7.78 -4.95 -0.62
C ALA A 86 -7.75 -3.84 -1.66
N VAL A 87 -8.48 -2.77 -1.36
CA VAL A 87 -8.50 -1.52 -2.13
C VAL A 87 -8.10 -0.37 -1.21
N GLY A 88 -7.60 0.72 -1.79
CA GLY A 88 -7.27 1.89 -0.99
C GLY A 88 -7.31 3.20 -1.75
N ILE A 89 -7.23 4.29 -1.01
CA ILE A 89 -7.17 5.64 -1.56
C ILE A 89 -5.89 6.30 -1.03
N SER A 90 -4.97 6.63 -1.93
CA SER A 90 -3.81 7.45 -1.58
C SER A 90 -4.13 8.93 -1.72
N THR A 91 -3.86 9.68 -0.65
CA THR A 91 -3.88 11.15 -0.64
C THR A 91 -2.45 11.66 -0.55
N LEU A 92 -2.02 12.40 -1.57
CA LEU A 92 -0.67 12.95 -1.67
C LEU A 92 -0.52 14.18 -0.78
N GLY A 93 0.39 14.12 0.19
CA GLY A 93 0.87 15.27 0.95
C GLY A 93 2.14 15.86 0.36
N GLN A 94 2.74 16.83 1.06
CA GLN A 94 3.97 17.48 0.60
C GLN A 94 5.20 16.55 0.68
N ALA A 95 5.28 15.71 1.70
CA ALA A 95 6.40 14.80 1.95
C ALA A 95 5.96 13.36 2.28
N THR A 96 4.67 13.13 2.44
CA THR A 96 4.09 11.85 2.82
C THR A 96 2.93 11.51 1.91
N VAL A 97 2.57 10.24 1.88
CA VAL A 97 1.34 9.75 1.25
C VAL A 97 0.52 9.09 2.35
N ALA A 98 -0.69 9.58 2.58
CA ALA A 98 -1.65 8.91 3.45
C ALA A 98 -2.43 7.90 2.62
N VAL A 99 -2.61 6.67 3.13
CA VAL A 99 -3.33 5.61 2.43
C VAL A 99 -4.37 5.03 3.37
N ASP A 100 -5.64 5.23 3.03
CA ASP A 100 -6.74 4.53 3.66
C ASP A 100 -6.97 3.21 2.91
N VAL A 101 -7.10 2.10 3.65
CA VAL A 101 -7.18 0.75 3.08
C VAL A 101 -8.41 0.02 3.62
N TRP A 102 -9.13 -0.63 2.71
CA TRP A 102 -10.30 -1.44 3.02
C TRP A 102 -10.15 -2.84 2.44
N GLU A 103 -10.59 -3.83 3.21
CA GLU A 103 -10.84 -5.18 2.74
C GLU A 103 -12.20 -5.22 2.04
N MET A 104 -12.26 -5.85 0.87
CA MET A 104 -13.51 -6.18 0.22
C MET A 104 -14.12 -7.40 0.89
N VAL A 105 -15.29 -7.22 1.50
CA VAL A 105 -16.08 -8.29 2.13
C VAL A 105 -17.36 -8.54 1.35
N ASN A 106 -17.89 -9.76 1.43
CA ASN A 106 -19.21 -10.10 0.94
C ASN A 106 -20.14 -10.31 2.14
N GLU A 107 -21.17 -9.49 2.30
CA GLU A 107 -22.10 -9.53 3.45
C GLU A 107 -23.42 -10.26 3.14
N HIS A 108 -23.44 -11.15 2.13
CA HIS A 108 -24.60 -11.97 1.83
C HIS A 108 -24.81 -13.13 2.81
#